data_AF-A0A164TH46-F1
#
_entry.id   AF-A0A164TH46-F1
#
_cell.length_a   1.000
_cell.length_b   1.000
_cell.length_c   1.000
_cell.angle_alpha   90.00
_cell.angle_beta   90.00
_cell.angle_gamma   90.00
#
_symmetry.space_group_name_H-M   'P 1'
#
loop_
_entity.id
_entity.type
_entity.pdbx_description
1 polymer ?
#
loop_
_entity_poly.entity_id
_entity_poly.type
_entity_poly.pdbx_seq_one_letter_code
_entity_poly.pdbx_strand_id
1 'polypeptide(L)'
;MAFRIHPTHHFVNKFRSKPPLLIAKTIRIILAHFLKFEPVVISDVDTEFQVPLSKLLNGLHELFASKDSELGNTNLIKHTIDTQGRGPLRQRPYRVKKNQIQLLK
;
A
#
# COMPACT_ATOMS: atom_id res chain seq x y z
N MET A 1 30.62 52.41 44.41
CA MET A 1 30.94 51.08 44.98
C MET A 1 30.64 50.03 43.92
N ALA A 2 31.67 49.32 43.47
CA ALA A 2 31.57 48.32 42.40
C ALA A 2 31.42 46.92 42.99
N PHE A 3 30.43 46.16 42.54
CA PHE A 3 30.30 44.74 42.87
C PHE A 3 30.60 43.87 41.65
N ARG A 4 31.60 43.01 41.85
CA ARG A 4 32.21 42.09 40.90
C ARG A 4 31.37 40.80 40.88
N ILE A 5 30.95 40.35 39.70
CA ILE A 5 30.30 39.03 39.52
C ILE A 5 31.32 38.10 38.86
N HIS A 6 31.63 36.97 39.51
CA HIS A 6 32.49 35.92 38.96
C HIS A 6 31.67 34.90 38.13
N PRO A 7 32.25 34.26 37.11
CA PRO A 7 31.53 33.39 36.17
C PRO A 7 31.80 31.89 36.45
N THR A 8 30.76 31.06 36.47
CA THR A 8 30.86 29.58 36.38
C THR A 8 29.45 29.03 36.08
N HIS A 9 29.15 28.02 35.26
CA HIS A 9 29.90 27.08 34.44
C HIS A 9 28.89 26.45 33.45
N HIS A 10 29.35 26.12 32.24
CA HIS A 10 28.86 25.06 31.35
C HIS A 10 27.35 24.98 31.01
N PHE A 11 26.98 25.53 29.85
CA PHE A 11 25.79 25.10 29.11
C PHE A 11 26.14 23.79 28.36
N VAL A 12 25.80 22.64 28.95
CA VAL A 12 25.96 21.34 28.29
C VAL A 12 24.79 21.14 27.33
N ASN A 13 25.06 21.22 26.04
CA ASN A 13 24.16 20.74 24.98
C ASN A 13 23.97 19.22 25.13
N LYS A 14 22.80 18.78 25.62
CA LYS A 14 22.44 17.36 25.62
C LYS A 14 20.97 17.10 25.34
N PHE A 15 20.48 17.59 24.20
CA PHE A 15 19.26 17.04 23.59
C PHE A 15 19.60 15.93 22.59
N ARG A 16 19.99 14.78 23.12
CA ARG A 16 19.82 13.49 22.42
C ARG A 16 18.97 12.57 23.30
N SER A 17 17.76 13.00 23.64
CA SER A 17 16.75 12.08 24.15
C SER A 17 16.12 11.37 22.96
N LYS A 18 16.43 10.07 22.77
CA LYS A 18 15.62 9.21 21.90
C LYS A 18 14.17 9.31 22.41
N PRO A 19 13.18 9.63 21.55
CA PRO A 19 11.82 9.77 22.02
C PRO A 19 11.34 8.44 22.63
N PRO A 20 10.51 8.50 23.69
CA PRO A 20 9.98 7.31 24.33
C PRO A 20 9.27 6.42 23.31
N LEU A 21 9.46 5.10 23.46
CA LEU A 21 8.99 4.05 22.53
C LEU A 21 7.51 4.17 22.15
N LEU A 22 6.68 4.77 23.00
CA LEU A 22 5.27 5.05 22.75
C LEU A 22 5.09 6.11 21.65
N ILE A 23 5.76 7.26 21.73
CA ILE A 23 5.68 8.34 20.73
C ILE A 23 6.19 7.86 19.37
N ALA A 24 7.28 7.10 19.36
CA ALA A 24 7.82 6.51 18.14
C ALA A 24 6.86 5.46 17.52
N LYS A 25 6.12 4.70 18.33
CA LYS A 25 5.10 3.74 17.85
C LYS A 25 3.92 4.45 17.21
N THR A 26 3.39 5.49 17.84
CA THR A 26 2.21 6.23 17.32
C THR A 26 2.56 6.98 16.04
N ILE A 27 3.73 7.62 15.98
CA ILE A 27 4.24 8.27 14.76
C ILE A 27 4.40 7.25 13.63
N ARG A 28 4.93 6.05 13.92
CA ARG A 28 5.10 4.98 12.92
C ARG A 28 3.76 4.45 12.39
N ILE A 29 2.74 4.35 13.24
CA ILE A 29 1.38 3.93 12.83
C ILE A 29 0.73 5.00 11.94
N ILE A 30 0.81 6.27 12.35
CA ILE A 30 0.26 7.40 11.58
C ILE A 30 0.98 7.52 10.23
N LEU A 31 2.31 7.42 10.21
CA LEU A 31 3.09 7.39 8.97
C LEU A 31 2.73 6.19 8.10
N ALA A 32 2.60 4.99 8.65
CA ALA A 32 2.23 3.81 7.88
C ALA A 32 0.82 3.89 7.29
N HIS A 33 -0.13 4.53 7.99
CA HIS A 33 -1.47 4.79 7.47
C HIS A 33 -1.46 5.83 6.36
N PHE A 34 -0.69 6.91 6.52
CA PHE A 34 -0.56 7.97 5.53
C PHE A 34 0.20 7.52 4.27
N LEU A 35 1.19 6.63 4.42
CA LEU A 35 1.98 6.06 3.31
C LEU A 35 1.24 4.99 2.50
N LYS A 36 0.07 4.50 2.96
CA LYS A 36 -0.80 3.62 2.16
C LYS A 36 -1.74 4.38 1.24
N PHE A 37 -1.74 5.71 1.31
CA PHE A 37 -2.59 6.55 0.49
C PHE A 37 -1.94 6.74 -0.87
N GLU A 38 -2.17 5.80 -1.78
CA GLU A 38 -1.84 6.00 -3.19
C GLU A 38 -2.94 6.88 -3.81
N PRO A 39 -2.60 8.01 -4.45
CA PRO A 39 -3.58 8.84 -5.11
C PRO A 39 -4.06 8.14 -6.38
N VAL A 40 -5.30 7.66 -6.36
CA VAL A 40 -5.98 7.18 -7.56
C VAL A 40 -6.35 8.39 -8.40
N VAL A 41 -5.69 8.55 -9.55
CA VAL A 41 -5.97 9.64 -10.50
C VAL A 41 -6.81 9.10 -11.64
N ILE A 42 -8.04 9.58 -11.76
CA ILE A 42 -8.97 9.21 -12.84
C ILE A 42 -9.12 10.42 -13.76
N SER A 43 -8.70 10.31 -15.02
CA SER A 43 -8.64 11.43 -15.97
C SER A 43 -10.00 12.11 -16.24
N ASP A 44 -11.09 11.36 -16.06
CA ASP A 44 -12.42 11.75 -16.50
C ASP A 44 -13.25 12.43 -15.40
N VAL A 45 -12.60 12.79 -14.29
CA VAL A 45 -13.25 13.40 -13.12
C VAL A 45 -12.67 14.79 -12.87
N ASP A 46 -13.54 15.78 -12.67
CA ASP A 46 -13.13 17.15 -12.35
C ASP A 46 -12.22 17.19 -11.12
N THR A 47 -11.25 18.11 -11.13
CA THR A 47 -10.24 18.25 -10.07
C THR A 47 -10.82 18.42 -8.67
N GLU A 48 -12.02 19.00 -8.57
CA GLU A 48 -12.73 19.22 -7.30
C GLU A 48 -13.15 17.90 -6.64
N PHE A 49 -13.41 16.84 -7.42
CA PHE A 49 -13.89 15.56 -6.91
C PHE A 49 -12.77 14.51 -6.73
N GLN A 50 -11.56 14.77 -7.20
CA GLN A 50 -10.43 13.83 -7.12
C GLN A 50 -10.08 13.44 -5.67
N VAL A 51 -10.07 14.41 -4.77
CA VAL A 51 -9.74 14.20 -3.34
C VAL A 51 -10.80 13.35 -2.63
N PRO A 52 -12.11 13.69 -2.67
CA PRO A 52 -13.13 12.84 -2.05
C PRO A 52 -13.23 11.46 -2.72
N LEU A 53 -13.03 11.37 -4.03
CA LEU A 53 -13.06 10.10 -4.77
C LEU A 53 -11.91 9.17 -4.37
N SER A 54 -10.67 9.68 -4.33
CA SER A 54 -9.51 8.88 -3.88
C SER A 54 -9.68 8.40 -2.44
N LYS A 55 -10.23 9.24 -1.55
CA LYS A 55 -10.55 8.84 -0.18
C LYS A 55 -11.61 7.73 -0.11
N LEU A 56 -12.65 7.80 -0.95
CA LEU A 56 -13.69 6.78 -1.04
C LEU A 56 -13.13 5.44 -1.55
N LEU A 57 -12.40 5.47 -2.66
CA LEU A 57 -11.85 4.26 -3.30
C LEU A 57 -10.83 3.57 -2.38
N ASN A 58 -9.98 4.35 -1.70
CA ASN A 58 -9.03 3.80 -0.74
C ASN A 58 -9.75 3.23 0.51
N GLY A 59 -10.89 3.80 0.92
CA GLY A 59 -11.71 3.26 2.01
C GLY A 59 -12.44 1.96 1.64
N LEU A 60 -12.68 1.74 0.35
CA LEU A 60 -13.35 0.55 -0.20
C LEU A 60 -12.37 -0.34 -0.99
N HIS A 61 -11.08 -0.24 -0.70
CA HIS A 61 -10.02 -0.99 -1.41
C HIS A 61 -10.19 -2.51 -1.31
N GLU A 62 -10.84 -3.01 -0.25
CA GLU A 62 -11.15 -4.45 -0.12
C GLU A 62 -12.26 -4.92 -1.08
N LEU A 63 -13.04 -4.00 -1.63
CA LEU A 63 -14.19 -4.29 -2.51
C LEU A 63 -13.88 -4.07 -3.99
N PHE A 64 -13.02 -3.11 -4.30
CA PHE A 64 -12.68 -2.75 -5.68
C PHE A 64 -11.22 -3.07 -5.99
N ALA A 65 -11.01 -3.77 -7.11
CA ALA A 65 -9.68 -3.94 -7.68
C ALA A 65 -9.25 -2.65 -8.38
N SER A 66 -8.14 -2.06 -7.95
CA SER A 66 -7.56 -0.88 -8.59
C SER A 66 -6.65 -1.24 -9.78
N LYS A 67 -6.13 -2.47 -9.75
CA LYS A 67 -5.25 -3.06 -10.77
C LYS A 67 -5.79 -4.40 -11.22
N ASP A 68 -5.52 -4.77 -12.46
CA ASP A 68 -5.91 -6.08 -13.00
C ASP A 68 -5.36 -7.26 -12.18
N SER A 69 -4.20 -7.08 -11.54
CA SER A 69 -3.59 -8.09 -10.66
C SER A 69 -4.39 -8.37 -9.37
N GLU A 70 -5.25 -7.44 -8.97
CA GLU A 70 -6.09 -7.53 -7.77
C GLU A 70 -7.45 -8.17 -8.10
N LEU A 71 -7.82 -8.26 -9.39
CA LEU A 71 -9.09 -8.79 -9.83
C LEU A 71 -9.19 -10.30 -9.53
N GLY A 72 -10.21 -10.70 -8.78
CA GLY A 72 -10.48 -12.10 -8.45
C GLY A 72 -9.50 -12.74 -7.46
N ASN A 73 -8.52 -11.99 -6.94
CA ASN A 73 -7.60 -12.47 -5.91
C ASN A 73 -8.27 -12.43 -4.53
N THR A 74 -9.07 -13.46 -4.23
CA THR A 74 -9.73 -13.61 -2.94
C THR A 74 -9.23 -14.85 -2.21
N ASN A 75 -8.98 -14.73 -0.91
CA ASN A 75 -8.68 -15.87 -0.04
C ASN A 75 -9.95 -16.51 0.56
N LEU A 76 -11.13 -16.10 0.09
CA LEU A 76 -12.42 -16.44 0.70
C LEU A 76 -12.79 -17.91 0.51
N ILE A 77 -12.49 -18.47 -0.67
CA ILE A 77 -12.88 -19.84 -1.03
C ILE A 77 -11.73 -20.51 -1.77
N LYS A 78 -11.28 -21.66 -1.27
CA LYS A 78 -10.37 -22.55 -1.98
C LYS A 78 -11.14 -23.81 -2.39
N HIS A 79 -11.21 -24.07 -3.68
CA HIS A 79 -11.81 -25.30 -4.19
C HIS A 79 -10.75 -26.39 -4.26
N THR A 80 -11.05 -27.55 -3.66
CA THR A 80 -10.28 -28.76 -3.90
C THR A 80 -10.88 -29.44 -5.12
N ILE A 81 -10.08 -29.65 -6.16
CA ILE A 81 -10.50 -30.43 -7.33
C ILE A 81 -10.15 -31.88 -7.04
N ASP A 82 -11.17 -32.71 -6.83
CA ASP A 82 -10.99 -34.15 -6.66
C ASP A 82 -10.66 -34.78 -8.01
N THR A 83 -9.40 -35.21 -8.16
CA THR A 83 -8.92 -35.85 -9.38
C THR A 83 -9.20 -37.34 -9.43
N GLN A 84 -9.80 -37.93 -8.38
CA GLN A 84 -10.07 -39.37 -8.28
C GLN A 84 -8.81 -40.23 -8.55
N GLY A 85 -7.63 -39.73 -8.14
CA GLY A 85 -6.35 -40.38 -8.40
C GLY A 85 -5.87 -40.33 -9.86
N ARG A 86 -6.55 -39.59 -10.74
CA ARG A 86 -6.11 -39.41 -12.13
C ARG A 86 -4.92 -38.45 -12.19
N GLY A 87 -3.87 -38.87 -12.87
CA GLY A 87 -2.71 -38.02 -13.15
C GLY A 87 -3.01 -36.94 -14.19
N PRO A 88 -2.08 -35.97 -14.37
CA PRO A 88 -2.22 -34.92 -15.38
C PRO A 88 -2.34 -35.49 -16.80
N LEU A 89 -3.30 -34.98 -17.58
CA LEU A 89 -3.44 -35.32 -18.99
C LEU A 89 -2.69 -34.31 -19.86
N ARG A 90 -1.68 -34.77 -20.61
CA ARG A 90 -0.98 -33.91 -21.57
C ARG A 90 -1.79 -33.81 -22.87
N GLN A 91 -2.20 -32.61 -23.24
CA GLN A 91 -2.81 -32.31 -24.54
C GLN A 91 -1.97 -31.30 -25.30
N ARG A 92 -1.88 -31.45 -26.63
CA ARG A 92 -1.20 -30.45 -27.48
C ARG A 92 -2.12 -29.24 -27.62
N PRO A 93 -1.61 -27.99 -27.55
CA PRO A 93 -2.39 -26.81 -27.86
C PRO A 93 -2.99 -26.90 -29.27
N TYR A 94 -4.21 -26.40 -29.45
CA TYR A 94 -4.84 -26.31 -30.77
C TYR A 94 -4.07 -25.36 -31.68
N ARG A 95 -4.11 -25.62 -32.99
CA ARG A 95 -3.61 -24.67 -33.99
C ARG A 95 -4.57 -23.50 -34.09
N VAL A 96 -4.10 -22.30 -33.72
CA VAL A 96 -4.86 -21.05 -33.76
C VAL A 96 -4.39 -20.19 -34.95
N LYS A 97 -5.31 -19.50 -35.64
CA LYS A 97 -4.95 -18.60 -36.77
C LYS A 97 -4.23 -17.35 -36.25
N LYS A 98 -3.32 -16.76 -37.04
CA LYS A 98 -2.55 -15.55 -36.65
C LYS A 98 -3.42 -14.40 -36.14
N ASN A 99 -4.56 -14.14 -36.79
CA ASN A 99 -5.45 -13.03 -36.43
C ASN A 99 -6.10 -13.23 -35.05
N GLN A 100 -6.35 -14.47 -34.65
CA GLN A 100 -6.90 -14.79 -33.32
C GLN A 100 -5.81 -14.67 -32.22
N ILE A 101 -4.56 -15.00 -32.54
CA ILE A 101 -3.43 -14.85 -31.62
C ILE A 101 -3.18 -13.37 -31.29
N GLN A 102 -3.45 -12.45 -32.21
CA GLN A 102 -3.29 -11.01 -31.98
C GLN A 102 -4.31 -10.43 -30.98
N LEU A 103 -5.48 -11.06 -30.82
CA LEU A 103 -6.52 -10.63 -29.88
C LEU A 103 -6.36 -11.23 -28.48
N LEU A 104 -5.48 -12.23 -28.33
CA LEU A 104 -5.22 -12.94 -27.08
C LEU A 104 -3.93 -12.46 -26.39
N LYS A 105 -3.27 -11.45 -26.95
CA LYS A 105 -2.03 -10.83 -26.45
C LYS A 105 -2.34 -9.43 -25.95
#